data_AF-A0A6P4YTX2-F1
#
_entry.id   AF-A0A6P4YTX2-F1
#
_cell.length_a   1.000
_cell.length_b   1.000
_cell.length_c   1.000
_cell.angle_alpha   90.00
_cell.angle_beta   90.00
_cell.angle_gamma   90.00
#
_symmetry.space_group_name_H-M   'P 1'
#
loop_
_entity.id
_entity.type
_entity.pdbx_description
1 polymer ?
#
loop_
_entity_poly.entity_id
_entity_poly.type
_entity_poly.pdbx_seq_one_letter_code
_entity_poly.pdbx_strand_id
1 'polypeptide(L)'
;MKVHLTGALAHGQKKAFIYAWTPKFHMDTNITVNVLIRSLLEVAKEYNGHLPNTLYLQLDNSAKECKNKYVIAFSTWLVKLGIFRKVKLGYLMPGHTHEDVDQMFSRVSTHLLLHDAPTIPDRLQAYTTVQ
;
A
#
# COMPACT_ATOMS: atom_id res chain seq x y z
N MET A 1 4.09 13.08 -18.59
CA MET A 1 2.91 12.94 -17.70
C MET A 1 3.37 12.59 -16.29
N LYS A 2 2.86 13.26 -15.25
CA LYS A 2 3.15 12.93 -13.84
C LYS A 2 2.29 11.75 -13.41
N VAL A 3 2.87 10.82 -12.65
CA VAL A 3 2.20 9.64 -12.07
C VAL A 3 2.53 9.62 -10.59
N HIS A 4 1.54 9.30 -9.75
CA HIS A 4 1.75 9.08 -8.32
C HIS A 4 1.86 7.60 -8.04
N LEU A 5 2.70 7.25 -7.06
CA LEU A 5 2.88 5.89 -6.59
C LEU A 5 2.45 5.81 -5.14
N THR A 6 1.73 4.73 -4.81
CA THR A 6 1.45 4.36 -3.43
C THR A 6 1.75 2.89 -3.27
N GLY A 7 2.40 2.53 -2.17
CA GLY A 7 2.98 1.21 -1.98
C GLY A 7 2.55 0.60 -0.67
N ALA A 8 2.59 -0.73 -0.62
CA ALA A 8 2.28 -1.51 0.56
C ALA A 8 3.19 -2.73 0.63
N LEU A 9 3.60 -3.10 1.83
CA LEU A 9 4.34 -4.33 2.09
C LEU A 9 3.45 -5.30 2.85
N ALA A 10 3.34 -6.53 2.34
CA ALA A 10 2.71 -7.63 3.04
C ALA A 10 3.81 -8.54 3.61
N HIS A 11 4.31 -8.20 4.80
CA HIS A 11 5.45 -8.89 5.41
C HIS A 11 5.21 -10.40 5.59
N GLY A 12 4.01 -10.80 6.00
CA GLY A 12 3.66 -12.22 6.20
C GLY A 12 3.72 -13.04 4.90
N GLN A 13 3.52 -12.39 3.76
CA GLN A 13 3.52 -12.98 2.42
C GLN A 13 4.82 -12.70 1.65
N LYS A 14 5.74 -11.92 2.23
CA LYS A 14 6.96 -11.43 1.58
C LYS A 14 6.69 -10.76 0.23
N LYS A 15 5.64 -9.95 0.16
CA LYS A 15 5.23 -9.25 -1.07
C LYS A 15 5.33 -7.74 -0.93
N ALA A 16 5.78 -7.12 -2.01
CA ALA A 16 5.73 -5.69 -2.23
C ALA A 16 4.65 -5.36 -3.27
N PHE A 17 3.84 -4.35 -2.99
CA PHE A 17 2.84 -3.83 -3.91
C PHE A 17 3.12 -2.37 -4.20
N ILE A 18 3.04 -2.00 -5.47
CA ILE A 18 3.19 -0.63 -5.96
C ILE A 18 2.01 -0.38 -6.90
N TYR A 19 1.22 0.62 -6.56
CA TYR A 19 0.07 1.05 -7.32
C TYR A 19 0.34 2.43 -7.91
N ALA A 20 0.29 2.50 -9.23
CA ALA A 20 0.40 3.75 -9.97
C ALA A 20 -0.98 4.34 -10.25
N TRP A 21 -1.11 5.64 -10.09
CA TRP A 21 -2.36 6.36 -10.35
C TRP A 21 -2.10 7.78 -10.86
N THR A 22 -3.10 8.34 -11.55
CA THR A 22 -2.96 9.64 -12.22
C THR A 22 -3.34 10.80 -11.29
N PRO A 23 -2.79 12.02 -11.47
CA PRO A 23 -3.13 13.20 -10.66
C PRO A 23 -4.60 13.66 -10.72
N LYS A 24 -5.46 12.97 -11.48
CA LYS A 24 -6.92 13.20 -11.49
C LYS A 24 -7.57 12.87 -10.15
N PHE A 25 -6.96 11.97 -9.37
CA PHE A 25 -7.45 11.62 -8.04
C PHE A 25 -6.76 12.50 -7.00
N HIS A 26 -7.50 12.86 -5.95
CA HIS A 26 -6.92 13.59 -4.84
C HIS A 26 -6.09 12.64 -3.99
N MET A 27 -4.93 13.13 -3.54
CA MET A 27 -4.08 12.42 -2.59
C MET A 27 -4.73 12.52 -1.20
N ASP A 28 -5.60 11.55 -0.91
CA ASP A 28 -6.40 11.45 0.29
C ASP A 28 -6.61 9.98 0.72
N THR A 29 -7.42 9.78 1.74
CA THR A 29 -7.68 8.46 2.33
C THR A 29 -8.27 7.44 1.36
N ASN A 30 -8.94 7.87 0.28
CA ASN A 30 -9.48 6.93 -0.70
C ASN A 30 -8.36 6.13 -1.38
N ILE A 31 -7.21 6.76 -1.62
CA ILE A 31 -6.04 6.07 -2.17
C ILE A 31 -5.55 5.01 -1.17
N THR A 32 -5.39 5.38 0.10
CA THR A 32 -4.96 4.45 1.18
C THR A 32 -5.88 3.24 1.28
N VAL A 33 -7.21 3.47 1.34
CA VAL A 33 -8.20 2.39 1.44
C VAL A 33 -8.21 1.52 0.19
N ASN A 34 -8.11 2.11 -1.01
CA ASN A 34 -8.07 1.36 -2.25
C ASN A 34 -6.82 0.48 -2.35
N VAL A 35 -5.65 1.00 -1.97
CA VAL A 35 -4.41 0.22 -1.89
C VAL A 35 -4.58 -0.96 -0.93
N LEU A 36 -5.13 -0.71 0.25
CA LEU A 36 -5.43 -1.74 1.25
C LEU A 36 -6.33 -2.86 0.69
N ILE A 37 -7.44 -2.49 0.04
CA ILE A 37 -8.37 -3.44 -0.57
C ILE A 37 -7.66 -4.27 -1.65
N ARG A 38 -6.93 -3.61 -2.56
CA ARG A 38 -6.25 -4.31 -3.65
C ARG A 38 -5.18 -5.25 -3.14
N SER A 39 -4.38 -4.85 -2.14
CA SER A 39 -3.36 -5.72 -1.55
C SER A 39 -3.99 -6.93 -0.85
N LEU A 40 -5.07 -6.72 -0.09
CA LEU A 40 -5.79 -7.82 0.56
C LEU A 40 -6.41 -8.80 -0.46
N LEU A 41 -6.97 -8.29 -1.56
CA LEU A 41 -7.52 -9.15 -2.61
C LEU A 41 -6.44 -9.97 -3.31
N GLU A 42 -5.29 -9.38 -3.63
CA GLU A 42 -4.17 -10.11 -4.24
C GLU A 42 -3.61 -11.19 -3.31
N VAL A 43 -3.47 -10.88 -2.01
CA VAL A 43 -3.11 -11.88 -1.01
C VAL A 43 -4.19 -12.96 -0.92
N ALA A 44 -5.47 -12.61 -0.83
CA ALA A 44 -6.53 -13.60 -0.73
C ALA A 44 -6.55 -14.54 -1.94
N LYS A 45 -6.38 -14.03 -3.17
CA LYS A 45 -6.35 -14.85 -4.40
C LYS A 45 -5.27 -15.93 -4.35
N GLU A 46 -4.08 -15.57 -3.88
CA GLU A 46 -2.95 -16.50 -3.78
C GLU A 46 -3.15 -17.57 -2.72
N TYR A 47 -3.87 -17.24 -1.65
CA TYR A 47 -4.15 -18.17 -0.54
C TYR A 47 -5.56 -18.76 -0.63
N ASN A 48 -6.04 -19.04 -1.85
CA ASN A 48 -7.33 -19.69 -2.13
C ASN A 48 -8.54 -19.02 -1.44
N GLY A 49 -8.55 -17.69 -1.39
CA GLY A 49 -9.58 -16.88 -0.75
C GLY A 49 -9.41 -16.69 0.76
N HIS A 50 -8.32 -17.19 1.36
CA HIS A 50 -8.11 -17.12 2.80
C HIS A 50 -7.25 -15.92 3.20
N LEU A 51 -7.66 -15.27 4.29
CA LEU A 51 -6.90 -14.23 4.97
C LEU A 51 -6.69 -14.65 6.44
N PRO A 52 -5.62 -14.19 7.09
CA PRO A 52 -5.38 -14.51 8.50
C PRO A 52 -6.48 -13.89 9.38
N ASN A 53 -6.74 -14.49 10.54
CA ASN A 53 -7.75 -13.97 11.48
C ASN A 53 -7.44 -12.57 12.04
N THR A 54 -6.17 -12.14 12.02
CA THR A 54 -5.75 -10.84 12.52
C THR A 54 -4.98 -10.08 11.46
N LEU A 55 -5.43 -8.87 11.15
CA LEU A 55 -4.73 -7.92 10.29
C LEU A 55 -3.92 -6.96 11.15
N TYR A 56 -2.63 -6.82 10.83
CA TYR A 56 -1.75 -5.81 11.40
C TYR A 56 -1.49 -4.76 10.32
N LEU A 57 -1.87 -3.51 10.57
CA LEU A 57 -1.64 -2.40 9.66
C LEU A 57 -0.67 -1.42 10.30
N GLN A 58 0.52 -1.32 9.71
CA GLN A 58 1.47 -0.27 10.00
C GLN A 58 1.28 0.83 8.96
N LEU A 59 0.99 2.06 9.40
CA LEU A 59 0.68 3.19 8.53
C LEU A 59 1.47 4.42 8.98
N ASP A 60 1.68 5.35 8.04
CA ASP A 60 2.23 6.66 8.38
C ASP A 60 1.28 7.46 9.29
N ASN A 61 1.84 8.41 10.05
CA ASN A 61 1.10 9.24 11.01
C ASN A 61 0.41 10.45 10.36
N SER A 62 0.37 10.52 9.02
CA SER A 62 -0.37 11.54 8.27
C SER A 62 -1.86 11.50 8.61
N ALA A 63 -2.36 12.56 9.25
CA ALA A 63 -3.77 12.70 9.59
C ALA A 63 -4.67 12.79 8.34
N LYS A 64 -4.15 13.32 7.22
CA LYS A 64 -4.92 13.49 5.99
C LYS A 64 -5.24 12.15 5.31
N GLU A 65 -4.31 11.21 5.35
CA GLU A 65 -4.35 10.01 4.50
C GLU A 65 -4.51 8.71 5.28
N CYS A 66 -3.87 8.60 6.44
CA CYS A 66 -3.69 7.33 7.15
C CYS A 66 -4.33 7.35 8.53
N LYS A 67 -4.06 8.39 9.33
CA LYS A 67 -4.52 8.50 10.71
C LYS A 67 -5.78 9.35 10.82
N ASN A 68 -6.89 8.82 10.32
CA ASN A 68 -8.18 9.47 10.42
C ASN A 68 -9.35 8.50 10.61
N LYS A 69 -10.53 9.09 10.83
CA LYS A 69 -11.78 8.38 11.06
C LYS A 69 -12.17 7.44 9.91
N TYR A 70 -11.76 7.69 8.67
CA TYR A 70 -12.14 6.87 7.53
C TYR A 70 -11.35 5.56 7.51
N VAL A 71 -10.04 5.60 7.78
CA VAL A 71 -9.23 4.37 7.92
C VAL A 71 -9.68 3.54 9.12
N ILE A 72 -10.01 4.19 10.24
CA ILE A 72 -10.55 3.51 11.42
C ILE A 72 -11.91 2.87 11.11
N ALA A 73 -12.84 3.62 10.51
CA ALA A 73 -14.15 3.11 10.13
C ALA A 73 -14.06 1.95 9.15
N PHE A 74 -13.18 2.04 8.15
CA PHE A 74 -12.91 0.96 7.21
C PHE A 74 -12.39 -0.29 7.93
N SER A 75 -11.43 -0.13 8.85
CA SER A 75 -10.88 -1.22 9.65
C SER A 75 -11.94 -1.89 10.53
N THR A 76 -12.80 -1.09 11.16
CA THR A 76 -13.96 -1.59 11.93
C THR A 76 -14.94 -2.34 11.03
N TRP A 77 -15.17 -1.84 9.82
CA TRP A 77 -16.07 -2.47 8.86
C TRP A 77 -15.58 -3.85 8.42
N LEU A 78 -14.26 -4.01 8.20
CA LEU A 78 -13.67 -5.32 7.91
C LEU A 78 -13.91 -6.35 9.04
N VAL A 79 -13.85 -5.91 10.30
CA VAL A 79 -14.17 -6.78 11.45
C VAL A 79 -15.66 -7.09 11.49
N LYS A 80 -16.51 -6.09 11.28
CA LYS A 80 -17.96 -6.26 11.27
C LYS A 80 -18.44 -7.23 10.16
N LEU A 81 -17.77 -7.23 9.01
CA LEU A 81 -18.04 -8.16 7.91
C LEU A 81 -17.52 -9.58 8.18
N GLY A 82 -16.81 -9.82 9.28
CA GLY A 82 -16.22 -11.12 9.60
C GLY A 82 -15.01 -11.49 8.73
N ILE A 83 -14.47 -10.55 7.94
CA ILE A 83 -13.27 -10.77 7.11
C ILE A 83 -12.05 -10.98 8.01
N PHE A 84 -11.97 -10.21 9.10
CA PHE A 84 -10.96 -10.36 10.14
C PHE A 84 -11.62 -10.46 11.51
N ARG A 85 -11.08 -11.30 12.41
CA ARG A 85 -11.48 -11.31 13.82
C ARG A 85 -10.99 -10.06 14.55
N LYS A 86 -9.83 -9.53 14.15
CA LYS A 86 -9.19 -8.37 14.77
C LYS A 86 -8.36 -7.60 13.75
N VAL A 87 -8.44 -6.27 13.79
CA VAL A 87 -7.52 -5.38 13.08
C VAL A 87 -6.74 -4.59 14.13
N LYS A 88 -5.41 -4.55 14.01
CA LYS A 88 -4.52 -3.74 14.86
C LYS A 88 -3.91 -2.64 14.00
N LEU A 89 -4.16 -1.39 14.39
CA LEU A 89 -3.60 -0.20 13.75
C LEU A 89 -2.35 0.23 14.51
N GLY A 90 -1.22 0.29 13.81
CA GLY A 90 0.04 0.88 14.23
C GLY A 90 0.31 2.13 13.39
N TYR A 91 0.78 3.18 14.05
CA TYR A 91 1.17 4.43 13.40
C TYR A 91 2.61 4.76 13.74
N LEU A 92 3.32 5.32 12.78
CA LEU A 92 4.70 5.72 12.99
C LEU A 92 4.82 6.91 13.95
N MET A 93 5.93 6.95 14.69
CA MET A 93 6.22 8.11 15.54
C MET A 93 6.62 9.30 14.66
N PRO A 94 6.13 10.52 14.92
CA PRO A 94 6.61 11.71 14.22
C PRO A 94 8.15 11.79 14.25
N GLY A 95 8.77 12.09 13.11
CA GLY A 95 10.22 12.16 13.01
C GLY A 95 10.92 10.81 12.84
N HIS A 96 10.17 9.74 12.52
CA HIS A 96 10.76 8.54 11.94
C HIS A 96 11.53 8.93 10.66
N THR A 97 12.74 8.40 10.50
CA THR A 97 13.61 8.83 9.40
C THR A 97 13.42 7.95 8.17
N HIS A 98 13.24 6.63 8.36
CA HIS A 98 13.07 5.66 7.28
C HIS A 98 12.36 4.38 7.77
N GLU A 99 11.48 3.84 6.93
CA GLU A 99 10.89 2.51 7.07
C GLU A 99 11.20 1.59 5.87
N ASP A 100 10.90 0.30 6.04
CA ASP A 100 11.01 -0.74 5.02
C ASP A 100 10.37 -0.33 3.68
N VAL A 101 9.24 0.39 3.73
CA VAL A 101 8.52 0.87 2.54
C VAL A 101 9.31 1.97 1.81
N ASP A 102 10.05 2.81 2.52
CA ASP A 102 10.92 3.82 1.91
C ASP A 102 12.08 3.16 1.17
N GLN A 103 12.60 2.06 1.71
CA GLN A 103 13.63 1.28 1.04
C GLN A 103 13.10 0.66 -0.26
N MET A 104 11.88 0.12 -0.26
CA MET A 104 11.23 -0.37 -1.48
C MET A 104 11.15 0.74 -2.55
N PHE A 105 10.70 1.93 -2.18
CA PHE A 105 10.65 3.05 -3.14
C PHE A 105 12.03 3.52 -3.61
N SER A 106 13.05 3.46 -2.75
CA SER A 106 14.43 3.74 -3.14
C SER A 106 14.92 2.79 -4.23
N ARG A 107 14.60 1.48 -4.14
CA ARG A 107 14.95 0.50 -5.19
C ARG A 107 14.27 0.82 -6.52
N VAL A 108 13.00 1.22 -6.48
CA VAL A 108 12.24 1.61 -7.68
C VAL A 108 12.87 2.84 -8.32
N SER A 109 13.22 3.85 -7.52
CA SER A 109 13.89 5.05 -8.00
C SER A 109 15.22 4.71 -8.66
N THR A 110 16.04 3.85 -8.06
CA THR A 110 17.32 3.44 -8.64
C THR A 110 17.14 2.70 -9.95
N HIS A 111 16.13 1.82 -10.07
CA HIS A 111 15.87 1.09 -11.30
C HIS A 111 15.49 2.04 -12.45
N LEU A 112 14.63 3.04 -12.19
CA LEU A 112 14.21 4.04 -13.18
C LEU A 112 15.33 5.02 -13.58
N LEU A 113 16.35 5.21 -12.72
CA LEU A 113 17.53 6.00 -13.08
C LEU A 113 18.44 5.26 -14.07
N LEU A 114 18.41 3.92 -14.06
CA LEU A 114 19.25 3.07 -14.91
C LEU A 114 18.55 2.64 -16.22
N HIS A 115 17.23 2.77 -16.30
CA HIS A 115 16.43 2.29 -17.42
C HIS A 115 15.41 3.34 -17.84
N ASP A 116 15.43 3.72 -19.12
CA ASP A 116 14.45 4.63 -19.67
C ASP A 116 13.06 4.00 -19.71
N ALA A 117 12.08 4.68 -19.11
CA ALA A 117 10.67 4.30 -19.12
C ALA A 117 9.81 5.46 -19.67
N PRO A 118 9.82 5.68 -21.00
CA PRO A 118 9.19 6.84 -21.62
C PRO A 118 7.66 6.74 -21.62
N THR A 119 7.09 5.54 -21.69
CA THR A 119 5.64 5.33 -21.72
C THR A 119 5.07 4.86 -20.38
N ILE A 120 3.74 4.94 -20.21
CA ILE A 120 3.06 4.44 -19.01
C ILE A 120 3.23 2.91 -18.88
N PRO A 121 3.04 2.09 -19.93
CA PRO A 121 3.35 0.66 -19.88
C PRO A 121 4.77 0.35 -19.39
N ASP A 122 5.78 1.03 -19.94
CA ASP A 122 7.19 0.80 -19.55
C ASP A 122 7.40 1.08 -18.05
N ARG A 123 6.78 2.15 -17.54
CA ARG A 123 6.84 2.50 -16.12
C ARG A 123 6.15 1.48 -15.24
N LEU A 124 4.97 1.00 -15.63
CA LEU A 124 4.26 -0.05 -14.89
C LEU A 124 5.05 -1.35 -14.85
N GLN A 125 5.71 -1.71 -15.96
CA GLN A 125 6.60 -2.85 -16.03
C GLN A 125 7.79 -2.67 -15.08
N ALA A 126 8.45 -1.51 -15.14
CA ALA A 126 9.56 -1.16 -14.25
C ALA A 126 9.18 -1.24 -12.75
N TYR A 127 7.96 -0.84 -12.37
CA TYR A 127 7.50 -0.97 -10.98
C TYR A 127 7.29 -2.42 -10.55
N THR A 128 6.93 -3.31 -11.48
CA THR A 128 6.66 -4.73 -11.21
C THR A 128 7.97 -5.52 -11.14
N THR A 129 9.01 -5.13 -11.88
CA THR A 129 10.32 -5.80 -11.88
C THR A 129 11.11 -5.62 -10.57
N VAL A 130 10.72 -4.64 -9.75
CA VAL A 130 11.42 -4.28 -8.49
C VAL A 130 10.70 -4.82 -7.25
N GLN A 131 9.52 -5.45 -7.42
CA GLN A 131 8.76 -6.13 -6.36
C GLN A 131 9.30 -7.53 -6.08
#